data_AF-A0A7V3EJL9-F1
#
_entry.id   AF-A0A7V3EJL9-F1
#
_cell.length_a   1.000
_cell.length_b   1.000
_cell.length_c   1.000
_cell.angle_alpha   90.00
_cell.angle_beta   90.00
_cell.angle_gamma   90.00
#
_symmetry.space_group_name_H-M   'P 1'
#
loop_
_entity.id
_entity.type
_entity.pdbx_description
1 polymer ?
#
loop_
_entity_poly.entity_id
_entity_poly.type
_entity_poly.pdbx_seq_one_letter_code
_entity_poly.pdbx_strand_id
1 'polypeptide(L)'
;MMAGAAKISWSGFLVGVQPRIRLLRSFDERQHSYQGYVLRVNGTCGEQTGEFLIAVGEGAHEKHRFRARMELRGQSAPVDDPRMETAGFYKTSGLKVVKDDAGEPPAGPPFLGVPP
;
A
#
# COMPACT_ATOMS: atom_id res chain seq x y z
N MET A 1 -5.09 10.52 -26.32
CA MET A 1 -4.12 10.79 -25.24
C MET A 1 -4.90 10.72 -23.94
N MET A 2 -4.83 9.62 -23.19
CA MET A 2 -5.55 9.52 -21.91
C MET A 2 -4.78 10.33 -20.87
N ALA A 3 -5.35 11.42 -20.40
CA ALA A 3 -4.82 12.15 -19.25
C ALA A 3 -4.83 11.18 -18.06
N GLY A 4 -3.65 10.74 -17.62
CA GLY A 4 -3.55 9.95 -16.40
C GLY A 4 -4.11 10.77 -15.24
N ALA A 5 -4.95 10.15 -14.39
CA ALA A 5 -5.51 10.82 -13.22
C ALA A 5 -4.41 11.53 -12.42
N ALA A 6 -4.68 12.79 -12.05
CA ALA A 6 -3.74 13.60 -11.30
C ALA A 6 -3.38 12.90 -9.99
N LYS A 7 -2.08 12.87 -9.67
CA LYS A 7 -1.62 12.25 -8.42
C LYS A 7 -1.80 13.22 -7.27
N ILE A 8 -2.24 12.67 -6.14
CA ILE A 8 -2.43 13.38 -4.88
C ILE A 8 -1.25 13.06 -3.97
N SER A 9 -0.69 14.09 -3.34
CA SER A 9 0.37 13.95 -2.34
C SER A 9 -0.22 13.45 -1.03
N TRP A 10 0.51 12.54 -0.37
CA TRP A 10 0.09 11.98 0.91
C TRP A 10 1.29 11.73 1.83
N SER A 11 1.02 11.69 3.13
CA SER A 11 1.98 11.33 4.18
C SER A 11 1.26 10.75 5.39
N GLY A 12 1.88 9.81 6.08
CA GLY A 12 1.31 9.24 7.30
C GLY A 12 2.06 7.99 7.79
N PHE A 13 1.53 7.42 8.87
CA PHE A 13 2.06 6.21 9.48
C PHE A 13 1.35 4.96 8.95
N LEU A 14 2.12 3.90 8.70
CA LEU A 14 1.60 2.60 8.37
C LEU A 14 0.93 1.97 9.59
N VAL A 15 -0.38 1.76 9.50
CA VAL A 15 -1.16 0.98 10.47
C VAL A 15 -1.02 -0.52 10.19
N GLY A 16 -0.89 -0.89 8.92
CA GLY A 16 -0.72 -2.26 8.50
C GLY A 16 -0.33 -2.40 7.04
N VAL A 17 0.19 -3.57 6.71
CA VAL A 17 0.62 -3.94 5.36
C VAL A 17 0.01 -5.29 5.03
N GLN A 18 -0.71 -5.38 3.92
CA GLN A 18 -1.46 -6.58 3.53
C GLN A 18 -1.05 -7.01 2.11
N PRO A 19 -0.78 -8.30 1.86
CA PRO A 19 -0.59 -8.81 0.52
C PRO A 19 -1.78 -8.50 -0.40
N ARG A 20 -1.51 -8.06 -1.62
CA ARG A 20 -2.51 -7.70 -2.64
C ARG A 20 -2.57 -8.81 -3.69
N ILE A 21 -3.49 -9.75 -3.50
CA ILE A 21 -3.66 -10.93 -4.35
C ILE A 21 -4.94 -10.78 -5.15
N ARG A 22 -4.85 -11.00 -6.47
CA ARG A 22 -6.03 -11.14 -7.32
C ARG A 22 -6.22 -12.61 -7.69
N LEU A 23 -7.37 -13.14 -7.33
CA LEU A 23 -7.81 -14.47 -7.74
C LEU A 23 -8.46 -14.35 -9.12
N LEU A 24 -7.93 -15.08 -10.09
CA LEU A 24 -8.55 -15.27 -11.40
C LEU A 24 -9.20 -16.66 -11.35
N ARG A 25 -10.53 -16.70 -11.44
CA ARG A 25 -11.25 -17.98 -11.52
C ARG A 25 -11.93 -18.07 -12.88
N SER A 26 -11.49 -19.03 -13.69
CA SER A 26 -12.28 -19.66 -14.74
C SER A 26 -12.69 -21.06 -14.26
N PHE A 27 -13.71 -21.62 -14.89
CA PHE A 27 -14.55 -22.73 -14.39
C PHE A 27 -13.79 -24.04 -14.06
N ASP A 28 -12.52 -24.18 -14.45
CA ASP A 28 -11.67 -25.36 -14.30
C ASP A 28 -10.20 -25.06 -13.90
N GLU A 29 -9.77 -23.79 -13.87
CA GLU A 29 -8.38 -23.39 -13.57
C GLU A 29 -8.29 -22.34 -12.46
N ARG A 30 -7.42 -22.59 -11.47
CA ARG A 30 -7.13 -21.66 -10.36
C ARG A 30 -5.81 -20.97 -10.63
N GLN A 31 -5.84 -19.73 -11.09
CA GLN A 31 -4.65 -18.90 -11.19
C GLN A 31 -4.78 -17.72 -10.22
N HIS A 32 -3.69 -17.39 -9.53
CA HIS A 32 -3.61 -16.19 -8.70
C HIS A 32 -2.47 -15.32 -9.19
N SER A 33 -2.71 -14.01 -9.29
CA SER A 33 -1.63 -13.05 -9.56
C SER A 33 -1.31 -12.30 -8.28
N TYR A 34 -0.05 -12.33 -7.87
CA TYR A 34 0.46 -11.42 -6.86
C TYR A 34 0.60 -10.04 -7.47
N GLN A 35 -0.03 -9.03 -6.88
CA GLN A 35 -0.04 -7.66 -7.42
C GLN A 35 0.71 -6.68 -6.51
N GLY A 36 1.41 -7.17 -5.49
CA GLY A 36 2.14 -6.38 -4.50
C GLY A 36 1.41 -6.33 -3.15
N TYR A 37 1.28 -5.14 -2.56
CA TYR A 37 0.73 -4.93 -1.22
C TYR A 37 -0.26 -3.77 -1.17
N VAL A 38 -1.15 -3.79 -0.19
CA VAL A 38 -1.97 -2.67 0.25
C VAL A 38 -1.41 -2.13 1.55
N LEU A 39 -1.06 -0.84 1.55
CA LEU A 39 -0.64 -0.08 2.71
C LEU A 39 -1.87 0.57 3.34
N ARG A 40 -2.15 0.26 4.60
CA ARG A 40 -3.11 1.01 5.41
C ARG A 40 -2.38 2.14 6.10
N VAL A 41 -2.69 3.37 5.72
CA VAL A 41 -2.00 4.59 6.17
C VAL A 41 -2.97 5.40 7.02
N ASN A 42 -2.53 5.88 8.17
CA ASN A 42 -3.21 6.93 8.93
C ASN A 42 -2.41 8.23 8.79
N GLY A 43 -3.02 9.26 8.19
CA GLY A 43 -2.35 10.53 7.93
C GLY A 43 -3.17 11.45 7.05
N THR A 44 -2.50 12.16 6.14
CA THR A 44 -3.13 13.13 5.23
C THR A 44 -2.93 12.71 3.79
N CYS A 45 -4.00 12.75 3.00
CA CYS A 45 -4.00 12.52 1.55
C CYS A 45 -4.75 13.68 0.87
N GLY A 46 -4.01 14.55 0.17
CA GLY A 46 -4.57 15.80 -0.33
C GLY A 46 -5.06 16.70 0.81
N GLU A 47 -6.34 17.07 0.77
CA GLU A 47 -7.00 17.88 1.81
C GLU A 47 -7.67 17.04 2.91
N GLN A 48 -7.65 15.71 2.77
CA GLN A 48 -8.33 14.80 3.70
C GLN A 48 -7.35 14.22 4.72
N THR A 49 -7.74 14.22 5.99
CA THR A 49 -7.02 13.55 7.08
C THR A 49 -7.82 12.36 7.57
N GLY A 50 -7.15 11.23 7.81
CA GLY A 50 -7.76 10.00 8.28
C GLY A 50 -7.02 8.77 7.75
N GLU A 51 -7.71 7.63 7.78
CA GLU A 51 -7.17 6.38 7.23
C GLU A 51 -7.50 6.22 5.75
N PHE A 52 -6.50 5.79 4.98
CA PHE A 52 -6.64 5.49 3.56
C PHE A 52 -5.77 4.30 3.15
N LEU A 53 -6.13 3.69 2.01
CA LEU A 53 -5.48 2.49 1.49
C LEU A 53 -4.74 2.79 0.18
N ILE A 54 -3.47 2.38 0.10
CA ILE A 54 -2.61 2.58 -1.06
C ILE A 54 -2.09 1.25 -1.59
N ALA A 55 -2.34 0.94 -2.86
CA ALA A 55 -1.71 -0.17 -3.56
C ALA A 55 -0.28 0.20 -3.99
N VAL A 56 0.65 -0.70 -3.68
CA VAL A 56 2.06 -0.64 -4.11
C VAL A 56 2.46 -1.97 -4.75
N GLY A 57 3.38 -1.93 -5.71
CA GLY A 57 3.91 -3.14 -6.34
C GLY A 57 4.90 -3.88 -5.44
N GLU A 58 5.17 -5.14 -5.76
CA GLU A 58 6.11 -6.01 -5.05
C GLU A 58 7.51 -5.40 -4.90
N GLY A 59 8.09 -4.88 -5.99
CA GLY A 59 9.42 -4.25 -5.95
C GLY A 59 9.51 -3.01 -5.04
N ALA A 60 8.39 -2.33 -4.76
CA ALA A 60 8.39 -1.25 -3.77
C ALA A 60 8.53 -1.81 -2.34
N HIS A 61 7.88 -2.94 -2.05
CA HIS A 61 7.98 -3.62 -0.77
C HIS A 61 9.35 -4.29 -0.57
N GLU A 62 9.90 -4.92 -1.59
CA GLU A 62 11.26 -5.48 -1.54
C GLU A 62 12.29 -4.40 -1.18
N LYS A 63 12.16 -3.22 -1.79
CA LYS A 63 13.05 -2.08 -1.57
C LYS A 63 12.90 -1.45 -0.20
N HIS A 64 11.67 -1.24 0.27
CA HIS A 64 11.38 -0.43 1.45
C HIS A 64 11.00 -1.25 2.69
N ARG A 65 10.80 -2.56 2.55
CA ARG A 65 10.48 -3.51 3.63
C ARG A 65 9.36 -2.98 4.52
N PHE A 66 8.20 -2.66 3.92
CA PHE A 66 7.13 -1.97 4.64
C PHE A 66 6.67 -2.76 5.85
N ARG A 67 6.51 -2.08 6.98
CA ARG A 67 5.95 -2.64 8.21
C ARG A 67 5.16 -1.58 8.97
N ALA A 68 4.32 -2.03 9.88
CA ALA A 68 3.57 -1.12 10.74
C ALA A 68 4.51 -0.18 11.50
N ARG A 69 4.03 1.04 11.80
CA ARG A 69 4.74 2.14 12.47
C ARG A 69 5.81 2.87 11.65
N MET A 70 6.06 2.46 10.40
CA MET A 70 6.83 3.30 9.49
C MET A 70 6.05 4.56 9.10
N GLU A 71 6.74 5.69 9.03
CA GLU A 71 6.22 6.94 8.48
C GLU A 71 6.67 7.09 7.04
N LEU A 72 5.71 7.26 6.13
CA LEU A 72 5.95 7.35 4.70
C LEU A 72 5.33 8.62 4.12
N ARG A 73 5.87 9.07 2.99
CA ARG A 73 5.23 10.05 2.11
C ARG A 73 5.40 9.68 0.66
N GLY A 74 4.45 10.08 -0.17
CA GLY A 74 4.49 9.81 -1.61
C GLY A 74 3.39 10.54 -2.37
N GLN A 75 3.20 10.13 -3.62
CA GLN A 75 2.12 10.61 -4.47
C GLN A 75 1.45 9.42 -5.14
N SER A 76 0.11 9.39 -5.15
CA SER A 76 -0.67 8.29 -5.71
C SER A 76 -1.88 8.83 -6.47
N ALA A 77 -2.31 8.14 -7.51
CA ALA A 77 -3.55 8.46 -8.20
C ALA A 77 -4.73 7.75 -7.52
N PRO A 78 -5.97 8.30 -7.58
CA PRO A 78 -7.15 7.55 -7.19
C PRO A 78 -7.33 6.35 -8.13
N VAL A 79 -7.86 5.25 -7.58
CA VAL A 79 -8.24 4.08 -8.37
C VAL A 79 -9.40 4.43 -9.31
N ASP A 80 -9.33 3.94 -10.55
CA ASP A 80 -10.32 4.27 -11.60
C ASP A 80 -11.71 3.68 -11.32
N ASP A 81 -11.78 2.40 -10.90
CA ASP A 81 -13.01 1.72 -10.48
C ASP A 81 -12.82 1.07 -9.10
N PRO A 82 -13.39 1.65 -8.03
CA PRO A 82 -13.32 1.11 -6.67
C PRO A 82 -13.93 -0.29 -6.51
N ARG A 83 -14.74 -0.78 -7.46
CA ARG A 83 -15.28 -2.15 -7.43
C ARG A 83 -14.23 -3.19 -7.80
N MET A 84 -13.18 -2.78 -8.50
CA MET A 84 -12.15 -3.66 -9.02
C MET A 84 -10.91 -3.73 -8.14
N GLU A 85 -10.81 -2.87 -7.13
CA GLU A 85 -9.62 -2.71 -6.29
C GLU A 85 -10.00 -2.31 -4.86
N THR A 86 -9.37 -2.94 -3.87
CA THR A 86 -9.62 -2.65 -2.45
C THR A 86 -8.94 -1.36 -2.00
N ALA A 87 -7.78 -1.03 -2.58
CA ALA A 87 -7.13 0.24 -2.31
C ALA A 87 -7.93 1.43 -2.89
N GLY A 88 -7.92 2.57 -2.20
CA GLY A 88 -8.48 3.82 -2.74
C GLY A 88 -7.52 4.52 -3.71
N PHE A 89 -6.22 4.25 -3.59
CA PHE A 89 -5.18 4.88 -4.37
C PHE A 89 -4.15 3.87 -4.90
N TYR A 90 -3.52 4.18 -6.03
CA TYR A 90 -2.53 3.34 -6.71
C TYR A 90 -1.51 4.18 -7.51
N LYS A 91 -0.70 3.52 -8.36
CA LYS A 91 0.30 4.17 -9.23
C LYS A 91 1.25 5.09 -8.44
N THR A 92 1.66 4.61 -7.26
CA THR A 92 2.47 5.35 -6.29
C THR A 92 3.84 5.72 -6.86
N SER A 93 4.27 6.96 -6.66
CA SER A 93 5.59 7.47 -7.04
C SER A 93 6.14 8.43 -5.98
N GLY A 94 7.44 8.72 -6.05
CA GLY A 94 8.08 9.64 -5.11
C GLY A 94 8.05 9.13 -3.66
N LEU A 95 7.88 7.82 -3.48
CA LEU A 95 7.76 7.20 -2.17
C LEU A 95 9.07 7.36 -1.38
N LYS A 96 8.95 7.86 -0.15
CA LYS A 96 10.07 8.05 0.77
C LYS A 96 9.69 7.58 2.16
N VAL A 97 10.60 6.87 2.81
CA VAL A 97 10.54 6.59 4.24
C VAL A 97 11.00 7.84 4.97
N VAL A 98 10.12 8.40 5.80
CA VAL A 98 10.39 9.59 6.63
C VAL A 98 10.99 9.15 7.96
N LYS A 99 10.39 8.14 8.57
CA LYS A 99 10.85 7.56 9.83
C LYS A 99 10.59 6.05 9.81
N ASP A 100 11.58 5.30 10.28
CA ASP A 100 11.39 3.89 10.64
C ASP A 100 11.82 3.73 12.09
N ASP A 101 10.85 3.92 12.99
CA ASP A 101 11.08 3.82 14.45
C ASP A 101 10.81 2.41 14.99
N ALA A 102 10.59 1.45 14.08
CA ALA A 102 10.36 0.10 14.50
C ALA A 102 11.74 -0.48 14.84
N GLY A 103 12.04 -0.61 16.13
CA GLY A 103 13.18 -1.42 16.58
C GLY A 103 13.05 -2.88 16.11
N GLU A 104 13.78 -3.79 16.76
CA GLU A 104 13.60 -5.21 16.51
C GLU A 104 12.14 -5.61 16.81
N PRO A 105 11.38 -6.12 15.82
CA PRO A 105 9.99 -6.46 16.03
C PRO A 105 9.88 -7.66 17.00
N PRO A 106 8.87 -7.69 17.89
CA PRO A 106 8.65 -8.83 18.76
C PRO A 106 8.37 -10.09 17.93
N ALA A 107 8.86 -11.25 18.40
CA ALA A 107 8.62 -12.54 17.76
C ALA A 107 7.16 -13.02 17.85
N GLY A 108 6.33 -12.34 18.64
CA GLY A 108 4.94 -12.69 18.91
C GLY A 108 3.95 -11.57 18.59
N PRO A 109 2.64 -11.82 18.81
CA PRO A 109 1.60 -10.84 18.53
C PRO A 109 1.68 -9.61 19.46
N PRO A 110 1.33 -8.41 18.96
CA PRO A 110 1.01 -8.12 17.56
C PRO A 110 2.26 -8.21 16.68
N PHE A 111 2.16 -8.89 15.53
CA PHE A 111 3.27 -9.05 14.60
C PHE A 111 3.61 -7.71 13.94
N LEU A 112 4.80 -7.17 14.24
CA LEU A 112 5.29 -5.89 13.71
C LEU A 112 6.43 -6.06 12.68
N GLY A 113 6.76 -7.31 12.33
CA GLY A 113 7.77 -7.63 11.34
C GLY A 113 7.36 -7.25 9.91
N VAL A 114 8.31 -7.36 9.00
CA VAL A 114 8.06 -7.21 7.57
C VAL A 114 7.19 -8.39 7.10
N PRO A 115 6.02 -8.15 6.48
CA PRO A 115 5.21 -9.22 5.92
C PRO A 115 5.95 -9.93 4.79
N PRO A 116 5.65 -11.24 4.59
CA PRO A 116 6.26 -12.06 3.55
C PRO A 116 5.96 -11.53 2.16
#